data_AF-A0A9P8J901-F1
#
_entry.id   AF-A0A9P8J901-F1
#
_cell.length_a   1.000
_cell.length_b   1.000
_cell.length_c   1.000
_cell.angle_alpha   90.00
_cell.angle_beta   90.00
_cell.angle_gamma   90.00
#
_symmetry.space_group_name_H-M   'P 1'
#
loop_
_entity.id
_entity.type
_entity.pdbx_description
1 polymer ?
#
loop_
_entity_poly.entity_id
_entity_poly.type
_entity_poly.pdbx_seq_one_letter_code
_entity_poly.pdbx_strand_id
1 'polypeptide(L)'
;MSNSSPLPSRLCAISQLHSLFPGDKVRFLGCVNQYHEPTASLFVFHNFPSQNHYTAQVDISQLLDTFDRQNLQIGAWLNVIGYITPSSSRSRPKVQAITVWSAGAINLQQYETALILRQTT
;
A
#
# COMPACT_ATOMS: atom_id res chain seq x y z
N MET A 1 13.77 6.36 -29.92
CA MET A 1 12.48 5.93 -29.35
C MET A 1 12.81 5.32 -27.99
N SER A 2 12.53 6.03 -26.90
CA SER A 2 12.81 5.53 -25.55
C SER A 2 11.83 4.42 -25.21
N ASN A 3 12.29 3.17 -25.12
CA ASN A 3 11.56 2.07 -24.50
C ASN A 3 11.40 2.37 -23.01
N SER A 4 10.42 3.21 -22.65
CA SER A 4 10.06 3.45 -21.26
C SER A 4 9.16 2.32 -20.77
N SER A 5 9.76 1.16 -20.48
CA SER A 5 9.08 0.14 -19.68
C SER A 5 8.66 0.79 -18.35
N PRO A 6 7.42 0.55 -17.87
CA PRO A 6 6.96 1.15 -16.63
C PRO A 6 7.90 0.78 -15.49
N LEU A 7 8.26 1.76 -14.65
CA LEU A 7 9.14 1.55 -13.50
C LEU A 7 8.69 0.32 -12.69
N PRO A 8 9.61 -0.56 -12.28
CA PRO A 8 9.28 -1.66 -11.39
C PRO A 8 8.84 -1.10 -10.05
N SER A 9 7.82 -1.71 -9.43
CA SER A 9 7.40 -1.35 -8.09
C SER A 9 8.39 -1.89 -7.05
N ARG A 10 8.79 -1.07 -6.08
CA ARG A 10 9.56 -1.50 -4.91
C ARG A 10 8.65 -2.24 -3.93
N LEU A 11 8.94 -3.51 -3.64
CA LEU A 11 8.25 -4.25 -2.59
C LEU A 11 8.74 -3.78 -1.20
N CYS A 12 7.84 -3.22 -0.39
CA CYS A 12 8.19 -2.63 0.91
C CYS A 12 7.11 -2.83 1.98
N ALA A 13 7.49 -2.62 3.23
CA ALA A 13 6.57 -2.52 4.36
C ALA A 13 5.92 -1.12 4.42
N ILE A 14 4.76 -1.00 5.07
CA ILE A 14 4.13 0.31 5.33
C ILE A 14 5.05 1.21 6.16
N SER A 15 5.76 0.64 7.13
CA SER A 15 6.76 1.33 7.94
C SER A 15 7.88 1.96 7.12
N GLN A 16 8.16 1.51 5.90
CA GLN A 16 9.21 2.05 5.04
C GLN A 16 8.70 3.20 4.14
N LEU A 17 7.39 3.39 3.99
CA LEU A 17 6.83 4.36 3.03
C LEU A 17 7.24 5.81 3.34
N HIS A 18 7.45 6.16 4.61
CA HIS A 18 7.83 7.53 5.00
C HIS A 18 9.27 7.91 4.61
N SER A 19 10.14 6.93 4.33
CA SER A 19 11.53 7.16 3.90
C SER A 19 11.71 7.16 2.38
N LEU A 20 10.62 7.02 1.63
CA LEU A 20 10.61 6.98 0.17
C LEU A 20 10.17 8.33 -0.42
N PHE A 21 10.50 8.57 -1.69
CA PHE A 21 10.29 9.87 -2.31
C PHE A 21 8.97 9.92 -3.08
N PRO A 22 8.31 11.10 -3.17
CA PRO A 22 7.21 11.29 -4.08
C PRO A 22 7.58 10.88 -5.51
N GLY A 23 6.72 10.12 -6.18
CA GLY A 23 6.98 9.52 -7.49
C GLY A 23 7.59 8.11 -7.45
N ASP A 24 8.06 7.63 -6.30
CA ASP A 24 8.47 6.24 -6.15
C ASP A 24 7.27 5.30 -6.34
N LYS A 25 7.43 4.28 -7.18
CA LYS A 25 6.43 3.22 -7.35
C LYS A 25 6.64 2.15 -6.30
N VAL A 26 5.62 1.88 -5.50
CA VAL A 26 5.68 0.96 -4.36
C VAL A 26 4.69 -0.19 -4.52
N ARG A 27 5.01 -1.32 -3.89
CA ARG A 27 4.12 -2.45 -3.67
C ARG A 27 4.18 -2.82 -2.20
N PHE A 28 3.04 -2.88 -1.53
CA PHE A 28 2.96 -3.26 -0.12
C PHE A 28 1.65 -3.98 0.20
N LEU A 29 1.63 -4.62 1.36
CA LEU A 29 0.45 -5.24 1.95
C LEU A 29 -0.09 -4.33 3.06
N GLY A 30 -1.40 -4.17 3.14
CA GLY A 30 -2.04 -3.41 4.22
C GLY A 30 -3.42 -3.94 4.56
N CYS A 31 -3.77 -3.86 5.84
CA CYS A 31 -5.10 -4.16 6.37
C CYS A 31 -5.94 -2.89 6.38
N VAL A 32 -7.17 -2.93 5.86
CA VAL A 32 -8.08 -1.79 5.87
C VAL A 32 -8.52 -1.47 7.30
N ASN A 33 -8.26 -0.23 7.73
CA ASN A 33 -8.76 0.31 8.99
C ASN A 33 -10.01 1.16 8.79
N GLN A 34 -10.08 1.91 7.70
CA GLN A 34 -11.16 2.83 7.42
C GLN A 34 -11.22 3.18 5.92
N TYR A 35 -12.42 3.43 5.41
CA TYR A 35 -12.65 4.05 4.11
C TYR A 35 -13.30 5.42 4.29
N HIS A 36 -12.74 6.43 3.64
CA HIS A 36 -13.29 7.78 3.57
C HIS A 36 -13.82 8.03 2.15
N GLU A 37 -15.13 7.87 2.00
CA GLU A 37 -15.83 7.93 0.72
C GLU A 37 -15.67 9.27 -0.02
N PRO A 38 -15.80 10.45 0.63
CA PRO A 38 -15.74 11.72 -0.08
C PRO A 38 -14.41 12.01 -0.78
N THR A 39 -13.32 11.40 -0.30
CA THR A 39 -11.98 11.54 -0.90
C THR A 39 -11.48 10.24 -1.52
N ALA A 40 -12.35 9.24 -1.67
CA ALA A 40 -12.00 7.91 -2.16
C ALA A 40 -10.69 7.38 -1.54
N SER A 41 -10.54 7.50 -0.22
CA SER A 41 -9.29 7.21 0.47
C SER A 41 -9.43 6.04 1.45
N LEU A 42 -8.57 5.05 1.32
CA LEU A 42 -8.41 3.98 2.30
C LEU A 42 -7.32 4.33 3.31
N PHE A 43 -7.62 4.18 4.59
CA PHE A 43 -6.60 4.14 5.62
C PHE A 43 -6.28 2.68 5.90
N VAL A 44 -5.03 2.31 5.64
CA VAL A 44 -4.54 0.94 5.83
C VAL A 44 -3.42 0.92 6.85
N PHE A 45 -3.23 -0.22 7.50
CA PHE A 45 -2.16 -0.42 8.45
C PHE A 45 -1.49 -1.80 8.34
N HIS A 46 -0.29 -1.90 8.89
CA HIS A 46 0.42 -3.16 9.06
C HIS A 46 1.37 -3.05 10.25
N ASN A 47 1.33 -4.04 11.14
CA ASN A 47 2.16 -4.07 12.35
C ASN A 47 3.52 -4.74 12.10
N PHE A 48 4.27 -4.24 11.11
CA PHE A 48 5.59 -4.77 10.73
C PHE A 48 6.57 -3.63 10.41
N PRO A 49 7.83 -3.67 10.90
CA PRO A 49 8.52 -4.80 11.55
C PRO A 49 8.35 -4.90 13.08
N SER A 50 7.68 -3.93 13.69
CA SER A 50 7.38 -3.94 15.13
C SER A 50 5.87 -4.03 15.36
N GLN A 51 5.44 -4.29 16.59
CA GLN A 51 4.02 -4.29 16.99
C GLN A 51 3.36 -2.89 16.92
N ASN A 52 4.05 -1.87 16.40
CA ASN A 52 3.47 -0.55 16.16
C ASN A 52 2.52 -0.59 14.95
N HIS A 53 1.40 0.14 15.05
CA HIS A 53 0.47 0.32 13.93
C HIS A 53 1.02 1.34 12.94
N TYR A 54 1.78 0.88 11.94
CA TYR A 54 2.20 1.73 10.82
C TYR A 54 1.04 1.92 9.87
N THR A 55 0.74 3.18 9.50
CA THR A 55 -0.42 3.53 8.69
C THR A 55 -0.03 4.20 7.38
N ALA A 56 -0.87 4.05 6.37
CA ALA A 56 -0.80 4.81 5.12
C ALA A 56 -2.21 5.21 4.66
N GLN A 57 -2.29 6.34 3.96
CA GLN A 57 -3.48 6.74 3.23
C GLN A 57 -3.30 6.35 1.76
N VAL A 58 -4.25 5.60 1.22
CA VAL A 58 -4.25 5.12 -0.16
C VAL A 58 -5.42 5.77 -0.90
N ASP A 59 -5.11 6.63 -1.85
CA ASP A 59 -6.09 7.21 -2.77
C ASP A 59 -6.45 6.18 -3.84
N ILE A 60 -7.73 5.80 -3.91
CA ILE A 60 -8.28 4.84 -4.86
C ILE A 60 -9.24 5.48 -5.87
N SER A 61 -9.26 6.82 -5.98
CA SER A 61 -10.17 7.56 -6.87
C SER A 61 -10.13 7.09 -8.32
N GLN A 62 -8.95 6.68 -8.80
CA GLN A 62 -8.75 6.18 -10.16
C GLN A 62 -9.23 4.74 -10.39
N LEU A 63 -9.64 4.04 -9.32
CA LEU A 63 -9.99 2.61 -9.36
C LEU A 63 -11.46 2.36 -9.05
N LEU A 64 -12.25 3.39 -8.71
CA LEU A 64 -13.61 3.24 -8.19
C LEU A 64 -14.53 2.38 -9.07
N ASP A 65 -14.42 2.51 -10.39
CA ASP A 65 -15.26 1.76 -11.35
C ASP A 65 -14.99 0.25 -11.34
N THR A 66 -13.79 -0.16 -10.92
CA THR A 66 -13.35 -1.57 -10.92
C THR A 66 -13.07 -2.10 -9.51
N PHE A 67 -13.31 -1.28 -8.48
CA PHE A 67 -12.99 -1.63 -7.11
C PHE A 67 -14.06 -2.56 -6.52
N ASP A 68 -13.66 -3.75 -6.10
CA ASP A 68 -14.55 -4.65 -5.37
C ASP A 68 -14.88 -4.07 -3.99
N ARG A 69 -16.18 -3.91 -3.71
CA ARG A 69 -16.68 -3.36 -2.44
C ARG A 69 -16.28 -4.23 -1.24
N GLN A 70 -16.03 -5.53 -1.42
CA GLN A 70 -15.53 -6.39 -0.34
C GLN A 70 -14.14 -5.94 0.13
N ASN A 71 -13.33 -5.34 -0.76
CA ASN A 71 -12.02 -4.80 -0.43
C ASN A 71 -12.09 -3.48 0.36
N LEU A 72 -13.27 -2.87 0.52
CA LEU A 72 -13.47 -1.69 1.36
C LEU A 72 -13.76 -2.04 2.83
N GLN A 73 -13.97 -3.32 3.13
CA GLN A 73 -14.35 -3.76 4.48
C GLN A 73 -13.18 -3.62 5.45
N ILE A 74 -13.46 -3.12 6.65
CA ILE A 74 -12.50 -3.08 7.75
C ILE A 74 -12.02 -4.51 8.02
N GLY A 75 -10.70 -4.69 8.14
CA GLY A 75 -10.06 -5.99 8.31
C GLY A 75 -9.67 -6.69 7.01
N ALA A 76 -10.09 -6.19 5.85
CA ALA A 76 -9.66 -6.74 4.57
C ALA A 76 -8.15 -6.51 4.36
N TRP A 77 -7.42 -7.56 4.02
CA TRP A 77 -6.01 -7.47 3.63
C TRP A 77 -5.90 -7.24 2.13
N LEU A 78 -5.16 -6.21 1.75
CA LEU A 78 -5.03 -5.75 0.37
C LEU A 78 -3.56 -5.69 -0.03
N ASN A 79 -3.26 -6.17 -1.23
CA ASN A 79 -2.06 -5.78 -1.93
C ASN A 79 -2.32 -4.46 -2.65
N VAL A 80 -1.39 -3.51 -2.53
CA VAL A 80 -1.48 -2.19 -3.16
C VAL A 80 -0.24 -1.99 -4.01
N ILE A 81 -0.42 -1.57 -5.26
CA ILE A 81 0.64 -0.95 -6.06
C ILE A 81 0.21 0.48 -6.36
N GLY A 82 1.13 1.42 -6.14
CA GLY A 82 0.85 2.83 -6.33
C GLY A 82 2.10 3.69 -6.35
N TYR A 83 1.89 4.99 -6.48
CA TYR A 83 2.94 6.00 -6.43
C TYR A 83 2.83 6.81 -5.14
N ILE A 84 3.97 7.07 -4.50
CA ILE A 84 3.99 7.97 -3.34
C ILE A 84 3.66 9.37 -3.81
N THR A 85 2.73 10.02 -3.11
CA THR A 85 2.34 11.40 -3.38
C THR A 85 2.85 12.33 -2.29
N PRO A 86 3.05 13.63 -2.58
CA PRO A 86 3.39 14.61 -1.56
C PRO A 86 2.34 14.61 -0.44
N SER A 87 2.81 14.50 0.80
CA SER A 87 1.97 14.58 2.00
C SER A 87 2.46 15.72 2.89
N SER A 88 1.54 16.50 3.42
CA SER A 88 1.84 17.52 4.45
C SER A 88 2.26 16.89 5.78
N SER A 89 1.97 15.60 6.00
CA SER A 89 2.33 14.87 7.21
C SER A 89 3.27 13.71 6.91
N ARG A 90 4.44 13.73 7.56
CA ARG A 90 5.38 12.60 7.51
C ARG A 90 4.87 11.36 8.24
N SER A 91 3.92 11.50 9.16
CA SER A 91 3.39 10.37 9.95
C SER A 91 2.39 9.51 9.18
N ARG A 92 1.86 10.01 8.06
CA ARG A 92 0.87 9.33 7.23
C ARG A 92 1.27 9.48 5.76
N PRO A 93 2.15 8.61 5.25
CA PRO A 93 2.48 8.60 3.83
C PRO A 93 1.21 8.41 3.00
N LYS A 94 1.17 9.10 1.86
CA LYS A 94 0.07 9.03 0.91
C LYS A 94 0.52 8.29 -0.35
N VAL A 95 -0.35 7.42 -0.85
CA VAL A 95 -0.09 6.62 -2.05
C VAL A 95 -1.27 6.75 -2.99
N GLN A 96 -1.03 7.17 -4.24
CA GLN A 96 -2.01 7.05 -5.32
C GLN A 96 -1.98 5.62 -5.84
N ALA A 97 -3.05 4.85 -5.62
CA ALA A 97 -3.14 3.48 -6.10
C ALA A 97 -3.36 3.44 -7.61
N ILE A 98 -2.67 2.50 -8.26
CA ILE A 98 -2.89 2.14 -9.67
C ILE A 98 -3.45 0.72 -9.81
N THR A 99 -3.28 -0.12 -8.78
CA THR A 99 -3.97 -1.40 -8.67
C THR A 99 -4.05 -1.81 -7.21
N VAL A 100 -5.18 -2.41 -6.85
CA VAL A 100 -5.45 -2.93 -5.51
C VAL A 100 -6.21 -4.24 -5.68
N TRP A 101 -5.82 -5.27 -4.92
CA TRP A 101 -6.53 -6.54 -4.93
C TRP A 101 -6.48 -7.22 -3.56
N SER A 102 -7.49 -8.05 -3.29
CA SER A 102 -7.57 -8.83 -2.06
C SER A 102 -6.36 -9.74 -1.89
N ALA A 103 -5.80 -9.78 -0.69
CA ALA A 103 -4.82 -10.77 -0.28
C ALA A 103 -5.48 -12.05 0.31
N GLY A 104 -6.81 -12.05 0.47
CA GLY A 104 -7.55 -13.16 1.05
C GLY A 104 -7.05 -13.57 2.44
N ALA A 105 -7.08 -14.87 2.72
CA ALA A 105 -6.54 -15.45 3.95
C ALA A 105 -4.99 -15.54 3.88
N ILE A 106 -4.33 -14.39 3.91
CA ILE A 106 -2.87 -14.33 3.84
C ILE A 106 -2.22 -14.79 5.16
N ASN A 107 -1.17 -15.60 5.06
CA ASN A 107 -0.29 -15.90 6.18
C ASN A 107 0.72 -14.75 6.36
N LEU A 108 0.47 -13.87 7.34
CA LEU A 108 1.28 -12.69 7.58
C LEU A 108 2.74 -13.01 7.88
N GLN A 109 3.01 -14.01 8.71
CA GLN A 109 4.37 -14.39 9.08
C GLN A 109 5.19 -14.85 7.87
N GLN A 110 4.57 -15.64 6.98
CA GLN A 110 5.22 -16.06 5.73
C GLN A 110 5.45 -14.87 4.79
N TYR A 111 4.48 -13.96 4.68
CA TYR A 111 4.63 -12.74 3.88
C TYR A 111 5.78 -11.86 4.39
N GLU A 112 5.83 -11.59 5.70
CA GLU A 112 6.87 -10.80 6.35
C GLU A 112 8.26 -11.42 6.17
N THR A 113 8.36 -12.74 6.34
CA THR A 113 9.61 -13.49 6.09
C THR A 113 10.05 -13.35 4.64
N ALA A 114 9.14 -13.52 3.68
CA ALA A 114 9.43 -13.36 2.27
C ALA A 114 9.78 -11.91 1.88
N LEU A 115 9.22 -10.92 2.57
CA LEU A 115 9.53 -9.51 2.40
C LEU A 115 10.98 -9.22 2.82
N ILE A 116 11.39 -9.70 4.00
CA ILE A 116 12.76 -9.55 4.49
C ILE A 116 13.75 -10.18 3.52
N LEU A 117 13.51 -11.44 3.10
CA LEU A 117 14.40 -12.17 2.20
C LEU A 117 14.63 -11.44 0.87
N ARG A 118 13.59 -10.82 0.30
CA ARG A 118 13.69 -10.07 -0.96
C ARG A 118 14.36 -8.71 -0.84
N GLN A 119 14.52 -8.18 0.37
CA GLN A 119 15.20 -6.91 0.60
C GLN A 119 16.69 -7.09 0.90
N THR A 120 17.11 -8.30 1.28
CA THR A 120 18.51 -8.65 1.57
C THR A 120 19.29 -9.18 0.37
N THR A 121 18.62 -9.47 -0.74
CA THR A 121 19.19 -9.95 -2.00
C THR A 121 19.31 -8.82 -3.02
#